data_AF-A0A7Y7NAS5-F1
#
_entry.id   AF-A0A7Y7NAS5-F1
#
_cell.length_a   1.000
_cell.length_b   1.000
_cell.length_c   1.000
_cell.angle_alpha   90.00
_cell.angle_beta   90.00
_cell.angle_gamma   90.00
#
_symmetry.space_group_name_H-M   'P 1'
#
loop_
_entity.id
_entity.type
_entity.pdbx_description
1 polymer ?
#
loop_
_entity_poly.entity_id
_entity_poly.type
_entity_poly.pdbx_seq_one_letter_code
_entity_poly.pdbx_strand_id
1 'polypeptide(L)'
;MIRCVCAAALALCLAVSAPTLLQAAQASPVKVGFQALTKAGEKIPLNGDHYLTFGFDKPPKLGMAIMRVEIFTRDGKRDTSFTVKGDADMPSMRGAHSAGEKAYSLSAKGFYLMPVRLVMPGDWEVTFTISKQGKTVFRGAYLFDL
;
A
#
# COMPACT_ATOMS: atom_id res chain seq x y z
N MET A 1 26.06 -55.28 -61.93
CA MET A 1 26.51 -55.66 -60.58
C MET A 1 26.46 -54.42 -59.70
N ILE A 2 25.76 -54.51 -58.55
CA ILE A 2 25.98 -53.72 -57.31
C ILE A 2 25.67 -52.20 -57.42
N ARG A 3 24.96 -51.50 -56.54
CA ARG A 3 23.95 -51.69 -55.47
C ARG A 3 23.83 -50.28 -54.83
N CYS A 4 22.70 -49.98 -54.19
CA CYS A 4 22.61 -49.07 -53.03
C CYS A 4 22.75 -47.54 -53.28
N VAL A 5 22.09 -46.63 -52.57
CA VAL A 5 21.03 -46.68 -51.54
C VAL A 5 20.44 -45.26 -51.46
N CYS A 6 19.16 -45.16 -51.13
CA CYS A 6 18.44 -43.92 -50.81
C CYS A 6 19.15 -43.11 -49.70
N ALA A 7 19.23 -41.79 -49.84
CA ALA A 7 19.52 -40.91 -48.72
C ALA A 7 18.40 -39.86 -48.60
N ALA A 8 17.46 -40.16 -47.72
CA ALA A 8 16.51 -39.21 -47.17
C ALA A 8 17.24 -38.27 -46.19
N ALA A 9 17.02 -36.96 -46.31
CA ALA A 9 17.37 -36.01 -45.26
C ALA A 9 16.10 -35.24 -44.88
N LEU A 10 15.48 -35.73 -43.80
CA LEU A 10 14.32 -35.17 -43.14
C LEU A 10 14.71 -33.84 -42.49
N ALA A 11 14.05 -32.75 -42.86
CA ALA A 11 14.20 -31.45 -42.22
C ALA A 11 13.50 -31.48 -40.85
N LEU A 12 14.27 -31.38 -39.77
CA LEU A 12 13.74 -31.23 -38.42
C LEU A 12 14.65 -30.33 -37.59
N CYS A 13 14.20 -29.10 -37.32
CA CYS A 13 14.57 -28.34 -36.13
C CYS A 13 13.51 -27.26 -35.90
N LEU A 14 12.44 -27.66 -35.22
CA LEU A 14 11.46 -26.75 -34.62
C LEU A 14 12.17 -25.94 -33.53
N ALA A 15 12.32 -24.63 -33.74
CA ALA A 15 12.71 -23.71 -32.69
C ALA A 15 11.52 -23.53 -31.73
N VAL A 16 11.54 -24.25 -30.61
CA VAL A 16 10.63 -24.01 -29.49
C VAL A 16 11.24 -22.90 -28.64
N SER A 17 10.91 -21.66 -28.93
CA SER A 17 11.15 -20.53 -28.03
C SER A 17 10.11 -20.58 -26.90
N ALA A 18 10.56 -20.90 -25.70
CA ALA A 18 9.75 -20.94 -24.48
C ALA A 18 9.24 -19.54 -24.10
N PRO A 19 7.96 -19.37 -23.72
CA PRO A 19 7.54 -18.17 -23.02
C PRO A 19 7.92 -18.31 -21.55
N THR A 20 8.87 -17.50 -21.11
CA THR A 20 9.14 -17.27 -19.69
C THR A 20 7.90 -16.61 -19.09
N LEU A 21 7.12 -17.35 -18.30
CA LEU A 21 6.04 -16.78 -17.51
C LEU A 21 6.67 -15.90 -16.42
N LEU A 22 6.77 -14.61 -16.71
CA LEU A 22 6.95 -13.59 -15.69
C LEU A 22 5.69 -13.61 -14.82
N GLN A 23 5.71 -14.40 -13.74
CA GLN A 23 4.64 -14.38 -12.76
C GLN A 23 4.74 -13.04 -12.02
N ALA A 24 3.94 -12.07 -12.46
CA ALA A 24 3.74 -10.83 -11.73
C ALA A 24 3.27 -11.20 -10.31
N ALA A 25 4.01 -10.75 -9.30
CA ALA A 25 3.58 -10.85 -7.92
C ALA A 25 2.16 -10.26 -7.83
N GLN A 26 1.18 -11.07 -7.45
CA GLN A 26 -0.19 -10.64 -7.31
C GLN A 26 -0.22 -9.62 -6.17
N ALA A 27 -0.38 -8.34 -6.51
CA ALA A 27 -0.51 -7.28 -5.52
C ALA A 27 -1.66 -7.63 -4.56
N SER A 28 -1.35 -7.65 -3.27
CA SER A 28 -2.33 -8.04 -2.26
C SER A 28 -3.53 -7.08 -2.28
N PRO A 29 -4.79 -7.58 -2.21
CA PRO A 29 -5.95 -6.71 -2.23
C PRO A 29 -6.01 -5.84 -0.97
N VAL A 30 -6.31 -4.55 -1.19
CA VAL A 30 -6.55 -3.56 -0.13
C VAL A 30 -7.73 -3.98 0.74
N LYS A 31 -7.71 -3.62 2.03
CA LYS A 31 -8.77 -3.93 2.99
C LYS A 31 -10.16 -3.51 2.48
N VAL A 32 -11.12 -4.44 2.56
CA VAL A 32 -12.51 -4.20 2.15
C VAL A 32 -13.12 -3.01 2.91
N GLY A 33 -13.75 -2.08 2.17
CA GLY A 33 -14.38 -0.89 2.72
C GLY A 33 -13.42 0.26 3.02
N PHE A 34 -12.17 0.17 2.56
CA PHE A 34 -11.18 1.24 2.62
C PHE A 34 -10.85 1.72 1.20
N GLN A 35 -10.75 3.04 1.02
CA GLN A 35 -10.24 3.61 -0.22
C GLN A 35 -8.74 3.35 -0.35
N ALA A 36 -8.32 2.76 -1.48
CA ALA A 36 -6.92 2.61 -1.79
C ALA A 36 -6.25 3.98 -1.97
N LEU A 37 -5.22 4.24 -1.19
CA LEU A 37 -4.35 5.40 -1.32
C LEU A 37 -3.11 4.93 -2.07
N THR A 38 -2.80 5.55 -3.21
CA THR A 38 -1.73 5.08 -4.09
C THR A 38 -0.46 5.91 -3.95
N LYS A 39 -0.58 7.20 -3.63
CA LYS A 39 0.55 8.13 -3.59
C LYS A 39 0.59 8.95 -2.31
N ALA A 40 1.70 8.81 -1.57
CA ALA A 40 1.98 9.66 -0.42
C ALA A 40 2.09 11.14 -0.83
N GLY A 41 1.58 12.03 0.02
CA GLY A 41 1.55 13.48 -0.19
C GLY A 41 0.43 13.96 -1.13
N GLU A 42 -0.34 13.06 -1.74
CA GLU A 42 -1.50 13.43 -2.55
C GLU A 42 -2.60 14.06 -1.69
N LYS A 43 -3.30 15.05 -2.25
CA LYS A 43 -4.48 15.64 -1.64
C LYS A 43 -5.69 14.75 -1.88
N ILE A 44 -6.14 14.05 -0.84
CA ILE A 44 -7.31 13.19 -0.93
C ILE A 44 -8.51 13.94 -0.32
N PRO A 45 -9.60 14.13 -1.08
CA PRO A 45 -10.82 14.74 -0.55
C PRO A 45 -11.40 13.92 0.62
N LEU A 46 -11.77 14.59 1.71
CA LEU A 46 -12.51 13.98 2.83
C LEU A 46 -14.00 14.27 2.73
N ASN A 47 -14.33 15.53 2.42
CA ASN A 47 -15.66 16.06 2.19
C ASN A 47 -15.53 17.32 1.31
N GLY A 48 -16.62 18.04 1.02
CA GLY A 48 -16.60 19.21 0.14
C GLY A 48 -15.66 20.35 0.57
N ASP A 49 -15.26 20.38 1.85
CA ASP A 49 -14.52 21.49 2.46
C ASP A 49 -13.17 21.09 3.05
N HIS A 50 -12.77 19.81 2.96
CA HIS A 50 -11.54 19.32 3.56
C HIS A 50 -10.84 18.31 2.65
N TYR A 51 -9.52 18.27 2.76
CA TYR A 51 -8.69 17.22 2.19
C TYR A 51 -7.67 16.77 3.23
N LEU A 52 -7.16 15.56 3.04
CA LEU A 52 -6.03 15.06 3.80
C LEU A 52 -4.80 14.91 2.90
N THR A 53 -3.64 14.89 3.53
CA THR A 53 -2.41 14.32 2.96
C THR A 53 -1.85 13.31 3.95
N PHE A 54 -1.14 12.32 3.44
CA PHE A 54 -0.56 11.26 4.28
C PHE A 54 0.82 10.87 3.75
N GLY A 55 1.60 10.19 4.58
CA GLY A 55 2.87 9.60 4.17
C GLY A 55 3.78 9.35 5.36
N PHE A 56 4.84 8.57 5.15
CA PHE A 56 5.87 8.44 6.16
C PHE A 56 6.70 9.72 6.26
N ASP A 57 7.13 10.07 7.47
CA ASP A 57 7.99 11.23 7.71
C ASP A 57 9.37 11.11 7.04
N LYS A 58 9.82 9.87 6.84
CA LYS A 58 11.01 9.44 6.10
C LYS A 58 10.65 8.15 5.34
N PRO A 59 11.36 7.81 4.26
CA PRO A 59 11.17 6.51 3.60
C PRO A 59 11.21 5.37 4.63
N PRO A 60 10.18 4.50 4.70
CA PRO A 60 10.09 3.47 5.71
C PRO A 60 11.23 2.45 5.52
N LYS A 61 11.70 1.87 6.63
CA LYS A 61 12.71 0.81 6.68
C LYS A 61 12.32 -0.16 7.79
N LEU A 62 12.95 -1.33 7.82
CA LEU A 62 12.83 -2.25 8.97
C LEU A 62 13.09 -1.51 10.29
N GLY A 63 12.24 -1.78 11.27
CA GLY A 63 12.22 -1.10 12.56
C GLY A 63 11.06 -0.13 12.69
N MET A 64 11.31 1.05 13.25
CA MET A 64 10.27 2.05 13.52
C MET A 64 10.18 3.06 12.37
N ALA A 65 9.00 3.19 11.80
CA ALA A 65 8.62 4.25 10.88
C ALA A 65 7.50 5.11 11.50
N ILE A 66 7.38 6.36 11.10
CA ILE A 66 6.29 7.24 11.57
C ILE A 66 5.37 7.56 10.40
N MET A 67 4.16 7.02 10.43
CA MET A 67 3.10 7.44 9.50
C MET A 67 2.53 8.78 9.96
N ARG A 68 2.46 9.74 9.04
CA ARG A 68 1.89 11.05 9.25
C ARG A 68 0.59 11.20 8.45
N VAL A 69 -0.40 11.80 9.09
CA VAL A 69 -1.61 12.33 8.43
C VAL A 69 -1.76 13.80 8.79
N GLU A 70 -2.12 14.61 7.80
CA GLU A 70 -2.43 16.03 7.96
C GLU A 70 -3.77 16.30 7.30
N ILE A 71 -4.67 16.99 8.00
CA ILE A 71 -5.98 17.34 7.50
C ILE A 71 -6.05 18.85 7.35
N PHE A 72 -6.55 19.30 6.21
CA PHE A 72 -6.65 20.69 5.84
C PHE A 72 -8.08 21.01 5.45
N THR A 73 -8.49 22.24 5.75
CA THR A 73 -9.64 22.85 5.09
C THR A 73 -9.28 23.18 3.64
N ARG A 74 -10.30 23.47 2.82
CA ARG A 74 -10.15 23.80 1.40
C ARG A 74 -9.23 25.01 1.16
N ASP A 75 -9.14 25.95 2.10
CA ASP A 75 -8.26 27.12 2.02
C ASP A 75 -6.78 26.80 2.36
N GLY A 76 -6.48 25.58 2.76
CA GLY A 76 -5.14 25.11 3.10
C GLY A 76 -4.75 25.28 4.57
N LYS A 77 -5.64 25.78 5.44
CA LYS A 77 -5.40 25.79 6.89
C LYS A 77 -5.54 24.39 7.46
N ARG A 78 -4.65 24.01 8.37
CA ARG A 78 -4.73 22.76 9.14
C ARG A 78 -5.98 22.76 10.00
N ASP A 79 -6.69 21.63 10.01
CA ASP A 79 -7.79 21.37 10.93
C ASP A 79 -7.46 20.15 11.80
N THR A 80 -7.33 20.38 13.10
CA THR A 80 -7.03 19.35 14.10
C THR A 80 -8.25 18.89 14.89
N SER A 81 -9.46 19.28 14.48
CA SER A 81 -10.73 18.89 15.13
C SER A 81 -11.16 17.45 14.85
N PHE A 82 -10.41 16.72 14.02
CA PHE A 82 -10.68 15.32 13.68
C PHE A 82 -10.05 14.37 14.69
N THR A 83 -10.64 13.18 14.78
CA THR A 83 -10.00 12.01 15.37
C THR A 83 -9.46 11.14 14.25
N VAL A 84 -8.18 10.74 14.35
CA VAL A 84 -7.54 9.85 13.40
C VAL A 84 -7.09 8.60 14.13
N LYS A 85 -7.52 7.45 13.61
CA LYS A 85 -7.09 6.14 14.06
C LYS A 85 -6.54 5.33 12.90
N GLY A 86 -5.79 4.28 13.19
CA GLY A 86 -5.30 3.38 12.16
C GLY A 86 -4.60 2.17 12.72
N ASP A 87 -4.21 1.29 11.82
CA ASP A 87 -3.49 0.06 12.12
C ASP A 87 -2.50 -0.20 10.98
N ALA A 88 -1.51 -1.05 11.24
CA ALA A 88 -0.53 -1.46 10.26
C ALA A 88 -0.37 -2.98 10.31
N ASP A 89 -0.40 -3.62 9.14
CA ASP A 89 -0.37 -5.08 9.03
C ASP A 89 0.15 -5.50 7.66
N MET A 90 0.42 -6.80 7.48
CA MET A 90 0.79 -7.37 6.19
C MET A 90 -0.46 -8.01 5.56
N PRO A 91 -0.92 -7.56 4.37
CA PRO A 91 -2.14 -8.09 3.76
C PRO A 91 -2.12 -9.60 3.49
N SER A 92 -0.95 -10.15 3.15
CA SER A 92 -0.76 -11.59 2.90
C SER A 92 -0.91 -12.46 4.16
N MET A 93 -0.78 -11.86 5.35
CA MET A 93 -0.87 -12.51 6.66
C MET A 93 -1.78 -11.70 7.60
N ARG A 94 -2.92 -11.23 7.07
CA ARG A 94 -3.82 -10.30 7.77
C ARG A 94 -4.17 -10.83 9.18
N GLY A 95 -3.91 -10.01 10.19
CA GLY A 95 -4.08 -10.28 11.61
C GLY A 95 -2.81 -10.71 12.34
N ALA A 96 -1.77 -11.18 11.64
CA ALA A 96 -0.55 -11.71 12.26
C ALA A 96 0.39 -10.60 12.77
N HIS A 97 0.39 -9.43 12.12
CA HIS A 97 1.26 -8.32 12.48
C HIS A 97 0.49 -7.05 12.88
N SER A 98 -0.85 -7.09 12.78
CA SER A 98 -1.73 -6.07 13.35
C SER A 98 -1.47 -5.90 14.84
N ALA A 99 -1.36 -4.65 15.27
CA ALA A 99 -1.33 -4.29 16.68
C ALA A 99 -2.66 -3.71 17.15
N GLY A 100 -3.71 -3.90 16.35
CA GLY A 100 -5.04 -3.31 16.53
C GLY A 100 -5.12 -1.84 16.13
N GLU A 101 -6.35 -1.34 15.98
CA GLU A 101 -6.60 0.07 15.67
C GLU A 101 -6.17 0.97 16.84
N LYS A 102 -5.26 1.91 16.56
CA LYS A 102 -4.66 2.86 17.51
C LYS A 102 -5.00 4.29 17.13
N ALA A 103 -5.15 5.15 18.15
CA ALA A 103 -5.25 6.59 17.93
C ALA A 103 -3.88 7.18 17.52
N TYR A 104 -3.90 8.08 16.54
CA TYR A 104 -2.74 8.87 16.17
C TYR A 104 -2.50 9.93 17.26
N SER A 105 -1.23 10.18 17.59
CA SER A 105 -0.84 11.26 18.49
C SER A 105 -0.80 12.58 17.74
N LEU A 106 -1.43 13.62 18.27
CA LEU A 106 -1.39 14.97 17.68
C LEU A 106 -0.13 15.71 18.15
N SER A 107 0.70 16.15 17.20
CA SER A 107 1.86 17.01 17.50
C SER A 107 1.47 18.48 17.64
N ALA A 108 2.34 19.28 18.26
CA ALA A 108 2.18 20.74 18.37
C ALA A 108 2.07 21.46 17.00
N LYS A 109 2.57 20.85 15.92
CA LYS A 109 2.47 21.36 14.54
C LYS A 109 1.15 20.97 13.84
N GLY A 110 0.27 20.23 14.52
CA GLY A 110 -0.99 19.73 13.97
C GLY A 110 -0.85 18.50 13.06
N PHE A 111 0.26 17.76 13.17
CA PHE A 111 0.40 16.44 12.52
C PHE A 111 -0.23 15.36 13.39
N TYR A 112 -1.02 14.48 12.79
CA TYR A 112 -1.39 13.20 13.39
C TYR A 112 -0.27 12.21 13.10
N LEU A 113 0.28 11.58 14.13
CA LEU A 113 1.44 10.69 14.04
C LEU A 113 1.12 9.31 14.61
N MET A 114 1.42 8.25 13.85
CA MET A 114 1.34 6.87 14.31
C MET A 114 2.68 6.17 14.10
N PRO A 115 3.33 5.71 15.20
CA PRO A 115 4.47 4.82 15.09
C PRO A 115 4.04 3.47 14.51
N VAL A 116 4.75 3.02 13.48
CA VAL A 116 4.57 1.72 12.83
C VAL A 116 5.83 0.91 13.01
N ARG A 117 5.70 -0.31 13.54
CA ARG A 117 6.82 -1.24 13.70
C ARG A 117 6.82 -2.23 12.55
N LEU A 118 7.75 -2.06 11.63
CA LEU A 118 7.92 -2.89 10.45
C LEU A 118 8.96 -3.96 10.74
N VAL A 119 8.53 -5.22 10.84
CA VAL A 119 9.36 -6.31 11.38
C VAL A 119 9.96 -7.23 10.33
N MET A 120 9.51 -7.12 9.08
CA MET A 120 10.00 -7.95 7.98
C MET A 120 9.75 -7.27 6.62
N PRO A 121 10.53 -7.61 5.58
CA PRO A 121 10.31 -7.11 4.22
C PRO A 121 8.99 -7.59 3.60
N GLY A 122 8.56 -6.89 2.55
CA GLY A 122 7.40 -7.24 1.73
C GLY A 122 6.25 -6.24 1.82
N ASP A 123 5.06 -6.65 1.37
CA ASP A 123 3.87 -5.80 1.34
C ASP A 123 3.36 -5.47 2.76
N TRP A 124 3.24 -4.18 3.04
CA TRP A 124 2.61 -3.62 4.23
C TRP A 124 1.43 -2.72 3.86
N GLU A 125 0.40 -2.75 4.71
CA GLU A 125 -0.77 -1.90 4.60
C GLU A 125 -0.92 -1.06 5.88
N VAL A 126 -0.98 0.27 5.73
CA VAL A 126 -1.42 1.16 6.82
C VAL A 126 -2.84 1.62 6.53
N THR A 127 -3.72 1.42 7.49
CA THR A 127 -5.12 1.87 7.42
C THR A 127 -5.35 3.14 8.22
N PHE A 128 -6.32 3.93 7.79
CA PHE A 128 -6.73 5.19 8.40
C PHE A 128 -8.25 5.19 8.56
N THR A 129 -8.73 5.46 9.77
CA THR A 129 -10.14 5.76 10.06
C THR A 129 -10.19 7.19 10.59
N ILE A 130 -10.84 8.08 9.84
CA ILE A 130 -10.96 9.51 10.21
C ILE A 130 -12.41 9.80 10.57
N SER A 131 -12.60 10.42 11.72
CA SER A 131 -13.91 10.78 12.26
C SER A 131 -13.97 12.25 12.67
N LYS A 132 -15.13 12.88 12.50
CA LYS A 132 -15.43 14.23 12.99
C LYS A 132 -16.73 14.17 13.79
N GLN A 133 -16.71 14.72 15.01
CA GLN A 133 -17.86 14.68 15.92
C GLN A 133 -18.44 13.27 16.10
N GLY A 134 -17.57 12.27 16.23
CA GLY A 134 -17.96 10.86 16.42
C GLY A 134 -18.40 10.12 15.16
N LYS A 135 -18.60 10.79 14.01
CA LYS A 135 -18.97 10.15 12.75
C LYS A 135 -17.73 9.88 11.90
N THR A 136 -17.56 8.64 11.43
CA THR A 136 -16.54 8.31 10.43
C THR A 136 -16.86 9.03 9.12
N VAL A 137 -15.91 9.83 8.65
CA VAL A 137 -16.00 10.56 7.38
C VAL A 137 -15.14 9.94 6.30
N PHE A 138 -14.14 9.12 6.68
CA PHE A 138 -13.22 8.54 5.72
C PHE A 138 -12.55 7.27 6.25
N ARG A 139 -12.32 6.32 5.33
CA ARG A 139 -11.51 5.13 5.55
C ARG A 139 -10.56 4.94 4.38
N GLY A 140 -9.26 4.97 4.63
CA GLY A 140 -8.23 4.81 3.61
C GLY A 140 -7.22 3.75 3.97
N ALA A 141 -6.59 3.16 2.97
CA ALA A 141 -5.54 2.15 3.15
C ALA A 141 -4.42 2.42 2.16
N TYR A 142 -3.20 2.51 2.69
CA TYR A 142 -1.98 2.73 1.92
C TYR A 142 -1.17 1.44 1.89
N LEU A 143 -1.08 0.83 0.71
CA LEU A 143 -0.25 -0.34 0.44
C LEU A 143 1.12 0.12 -0.05
N PHE A 144 2.19 -0.43 0.50
CA PHE A 144 3.56 -0.18 0.07
C PHE A 144 4.41 -1.41 0.32
N ASP A 145 5.45 -1.57 -0.50
CA ASP A 145 6.48 -2.59 -0.32
C ASP A 145 7.65 -2.01 0.49
N LEU A 146 8.21 -2.83 1.39
CA LEU A 146 9.30 -2.48 2.29
C LEU A 146 10.55 -3.33 2.02
#